data_AF-A0A6G7ZGV5-F1
#
_entry.id   AF-A0A6G7ZGV5-F1
#
_cell.length_a   1.000
_cell.length_b   1.000
_cell.length_c   1.000
_cell.angle_alpha   90.00
_cell.angle_beta   90.00
_cell.angle_gamma   90.00
#
_symmetry.space_group_name_H-M   'P 1'
#
loop_
_entity.id
_entity.type
_entity.pdbx_description
1 polymer ?
#
loop_
_entity_poly.entity_id
_entity_poly.type
_entity_poly.pdbx_seq_one_letter_code
_entity_poly.pdbx_strand_id
1 'polypeptide(L)'
;MLVTPAQRAAFAANRLAKALEVVSQQGRRDEATLFTRALSESLTNNADRILAVELGQRLNRPDVAVWVARSARNDGSPFYYRPAFPTHYASVPSGRVWSLVHGITRQESSFDRSVVSHAGARGMMQLMPGTADEEARKAGMGYSLGRLTSDPNYNVALGTNHARRLLGRYDGNYVLAVAAYNAGPGNVNKWIARYGDPRRGNVDVLRWIEQIPFMETRGYVQRVLENSAVYDQMNSSTQNANLSHFLGKSRPG
;
A
#
# COMPACT_ATOMS: atom_id res chain seq x y z
N MET A 1 -20.54 -7.37 13.92
CA MET A 1 -20.74 -8.80 14.29
C MET A 1 -20.06 -9.00 15.63
N LEU A 2 -20.76 -9.54 16.63
CA LEU A 2 -20.17 -9.80 17.94
C LEU A 2 -19.49 -11.17 17.94
N VAL A 3 -18.22 -11.22 18.36
CA VAL A 3 -17.45 -12.48 18.49
C VAL A 3 -17.73 -13.11 19.85
N THR A 4 -18.07 -14.40 19.89
CA THR A 4 -18.43 -15.11 21.13
C THR A 4 -17.20 -15.49 21.96
N PRO A 5 -17.35 -15.76 23.28
CA PRO A 5 -16.26 -16.27 24.10
C PRO A 5 -15.66 -17.59 23.60
N ALA A 6 -16.50 -18.49 23.07
CA ALA A 6 -16.05 -19.75 22.49
C ALA A 6 -15.19 -19.54 21.24
N GLN A 7 -15.57 -18.62 20.35
CA GLN A 7 -14.77 -18.24 19.18
C GLN A 7 -13.43 -17.62 19.60
N ARG A 8 -13.42 -16.75 20.62
CA ARG A 8 -12.19 -16.19 21.18
C ARG A 8 -11.26 -17.28 21.72
N ALA A 9 -11.80 -18.25 22.47
CA ALA A 9 -11.00 -19.36 22.99
C ALA A 9 -10.43 -20.25 21.88
N ALA A 10 -11.23 -20.55 20.84
CA ALA A 10 -10.78 -21.32 19.69
C ALA A 10 -9.67 -20.61 18.90
N PHE A 11 -9.83 -19.32 18.62
CA PHE A 11 -8.81 -18.52 17.94
C PHE A 11 -7.53 -18.41 18.78
N ALA A 12 -7.65 -18.24 20.10
CA ALA A 12 -6.50 -18.22 21.00
C ALA A 12 -5.73 -19.56 21.01
N ALA A 13 -6.38 -20.67 20.64
CA ALA A 13 -5.73 -21.97 20.45
C ALA A 13 -5.06 -22.14 19.07
N ASN A 14 -5.33 -21.27 18.10
CA ASN A 14 -4.78 -21.34 16.74
C ASN A 14 -3.24 -21.23 16.76
N ARG A 15 -2.56 -22.22 16.18
CA ARG A 15 -1.09 -22.31 16.19
C ARG A 15 -0.41 -21.15 15.45
N LEU A 16 -0.99 -20.68 14.34
CA LEU A 16 -0.46 -19.55 13.57
C LEU A 16 -0.65 -18.23 14.33
N ALA A 17 -1.77 -18.06 15.02
CA ALA A 17 -2.00 -16.88 15.87
C ALA A 17 -1.00 -16.84 17.03
N LYS A 18 -0.79 -17.96 17.72
CA LYS A 18 0.23 -18.09 18.78
C LYS A 18 1.64 -17.83 18.25
N ALA A 19 1.98 -18.41 17.11
CA ALA A 19 3.30 -18.23 16.50
C ALA A 19 3.54 -16.75 16.19
N LEU A 20 2.60 -16.08 15.51
CA LEU A 20 2.65 -14.65 15.21
C LEU A 20 2.85 -13.80 16.47
N GLU A 21 2.12 -14.10 17.55
CA GLU A 21 2.26 -13.41 18.83
C GLU A 21 3.67 -13.56 19.41
N VAL A 22 4.18 -14.79 19.51
CA VAL A 22 5.50 -15.08 20.07
C VAL A 22 6.62 -14.40 19.27
N VAL A 23 6.63 -14.54 17.95
CA VAL A 23 7.71 -13.94 17.14
C VAL A 23 7.63 -12.41 17.12
N SER A 24 6.43 -11.83 17.22
CA SER A 24 6.24 -10.38 17.33
C SER A 24 6.78 -9.83 18.66
N GLN A 25 6.55 -10.54 19.77
CA GLN A 25 7.09 -10.17 21.09
C GLN A 25 8.62 -10.26 21.15
N GLN A 26 9.22 -11.17 20.38
CA GLN A 26 10.68 -11.30 20.25
C GLN A 26 11.31 -10.26 19.31
N GLY A 27 10.50 -9.41 18.66
CA GLY A 27 10.99 -8.44 17.68
C GLY A 27 11.47 -9.06 16.36
N ARG A 28 11.19 -10.36 16.11
CA ARG A 28 11.58 -11.08 14.88
C ARG A 28 10.61 -10.76 13.75
N ARG A 29 10.72 -9.55 13.22
CA ARG A 29 9.70 -8.98 12.32
C ARG A 29 9.57 -9.72 10.99
N ASP A 30 10.67 -10.18 10.39
CA ASP A 30 10.64 -10.91 9.11
C ASP A 30 9.82 -12.20 9.22
N GLU A 31 10.05 -12.96 10.30
CA GLU A 31 9.28 -14.18 10.58
C GLU A 31 7.83 -13.88 10.93
N ALA A 32 7.61 -12.80 11.68
CA ALA A 32 6.27 -12.37 12.00
C ALA A 32 5.47 -12.06 10.73
N THR A 33 6.09 -11.49 9.70
CA THR A 33 5.45 -11.28 8.39
C THR A 33 5.11 -12.58 7.66
N LEU A 34 5.92 -13.64 7.80
CA LEU A 34 5.57 -14.97 7.30
C LEU A 34 4.34 -15.54 8.00
N PHE A 35 4.29 -15.47 9.33
CA PHE A 35 3.13 -15.93 10.10
C PHE A 35 1.89 -15.07 9.89
N THR A 36 2.03 -13.77 9.64
CA THR A 36 0.91 -12.90 9.25
C THR A 36 0.23 -13.38 7.98
N ARG A 37 1.01 -13.72 6.94
CA ARG A 37 0.48 -14.25 5.67
C ARG A 37 -0.19 -15.60 5.88
N ALA A 38 0.52 -16.55 6.49
CA ALA A 38 0.02 -17.89 6.74
C ALA A 38 -1.26 -17.88 7.60
N LEU A 39 -1.29 -17.07 8.66
CA LEU A 39 -2.50 -16.90 9.48
C LEU A 39 -3.65 -16.42 8.62
N SER A 40 -3.48 -15.31 7.88
CA SER A 40 -4.52 -14.69 7.07
C SER A 40 -5.11 -15.64 6.01
N GLU A 41 -4.25 -16.40 5.32
CA GLU A 41 -4.61 -17.39 4.31
C GLU A 41 -5.40 -18.58 4.90
N SER A 42 -5.18 -18.90 6.18
CA SER A 42 -5.89 -19.98 6.87
C SER A 42 -7.31 -19.61 7.32
N LEU A 43 -7.70 -18.33 7.31
CA LEU A 43 -8.95 -17.85 7.92
C LEU A 43 -10.14 -17.95 6.97
N THR A 44 -11.05 -18.89 7.25
CA THR A 44 -12.23 -19.16 6.42
C THR A 44 -13.50 -18.46 6.86
N ASN A 45 -13.53 -17.83 8.05
CA ASN A 45 -14.72 -17.21 8.61
C ASN A 45 -14.47 -15.79 9.15
N ASN A 46 -15.53 -14.98 9.23
CA ASN A 46 -15.42 -13.58 9.63
C ASN A 46 -15.08 -13.38 11.11
N ALA A 47 -15.44 -14.30 12.00
CA ALA A 47 -15.12 -14.18 13.42
C ALA A 47 -13.61 -14.26 13.65
N ASP A 48 -12.94 -15.24 13.04
CA ASP A 48 -11.48 -15.37 13.14
C ASP A 48 -10.76 -14.24 12.42
N ARG A 49 -11.30 -13.74 11.30
CA ARG A 49 -10.76 -12.55 10.62
C ARG A 49 -10.80 -11.32 11.52
N ILE A 50 -11.91 -11.09 12.24
CA ILE A 50 -12.00 -9.99 13.23
C ILE A 50 -10.96 -10.20 14.33
N LEU A 51 -10.83 -11.41 14.88
CA LEU A 51 -9.87 -11.70 15.94
C LEU A 51 -8.41 -11.58 15.51
N ALA A 52 -8.09 -11.93 14.26
CA ALA A 52 -6.76 -11.71 13.69
C ALA A 52 -6.45 -10.22 13.53
N VAL A 53 -7.43 -9.41 13.14
CA VAL A 53 -7.27 -7.95 13.11
C VAL A 53 -7.04 -7.38 14.51
N GLU A 54 -7.82 -7.82 15.52
CA GLU A 54 -7.62 -7.44 16.93
C GLU A 54 -6.22 -7.84 17.45
N LEU A 55 -5.74 -9.03 17.06
CA LEU A 55 -4.38 -9.48 17.35
C LEU A 55 -3.34 -8.55 16.72
N GLY A 56 -3.49 -8.21 15.43
CA GLY A 56 -2.61 -7.26 14.76
C GLY A 56 -2.54 -5.91 15.48
N GLN A 57 -3.68 -5.37 15.91
CA GLN A 57 -3.73 -4.11 16.65
C GLN A 57 -2.96 -4.17 17.97
N ARG A 58 -3.17 -5.23 18.77
CA ARG A 58 -2.46 -5.44 20.05
C ARG A 58 -0.94 -5.58 19.86
N LEU A 59 -0.52 -6.22 18.77
CA LEU A 59 0.89 -6.37 18.41
C LEU A 59 1.50 -5.14 17.73
N ASN A 60 0.72 -4.08 17.49
CA ASN A 60 1.13 -2.92 16.68
C ASN A 60 1.61 -3.32 15.26
N ARG A 61 0.90 -4.29 14.66
CA ARG A 61 1.13 -4.89 13.34
C ARG A 61 -0.03 -4.56 12.39
N PRO A 62 -0.05 -3.35 11.81
CA PRO A 62 -1.13 -2.91 10.92
C PRO A 62 -1.25 -3.76 9.65
N ASP A 63 -0.16 -4.41 9.25
CA ASP A 63 -0.10 -5.29 8.10
C ASP A 63 -0.95 -6.55 8.24
N VAL A 64 -1.18 -7.03 9.47
CA VAL A 64 -2.09 -8.17 9.72
C VAL A 64 -3.49 -7.87 9.20
N ALA A 65 -4.03 -6.68 9.50
CA ALA A 65 -5.36 -6.32 9.07
C ALA A 65 -5.48 -6.23 7.53
N VAL A 66 -4.42 -5.73 6.88
CA VAL A 66 -4.36 -5.63 5.42
C VAL A 66 -4.32 -7.02 4.78
N TRP A 67 -3.50 -7.95 5.31
CA TRP A 67 -3.40 -9.32 4.82
C TRP A 67 -4.68 -10.12 5.02
N VAL A 68 -5.32 -9.98 6.19
CA VAL A 68 -6.63 -10.61 6.47
C VAL A 68 -7.68 -10.17 5.45
N ALA A 69 -7.82 -8.86 5.21
CA ALA A 69 -8.79 -8.37 4.23
C ALA A 69 -8.44 -8.76 2.79
N ARG A 70 -7.15 -8.80 2.45
CA ARG A 70 -6.69 -9.26 1.13
C ARG A 70 -7.05 -10.73 0.91
N SER A 71 -6.76 -11.59 1.89
CA SER A 71 -7.09 -13.02 1.81
C SER A 71 -8.59 -13.23 1.69
N ALA A 72 -9.38 -12.57 2.54
CA ALA A 72 -10.83 -12.67 2.52
C ALA A 72 -11.43 -12.31 1.15
N ARG A 73 -10.91 -11.25 0.50
CA ARG A 73 -11.34 -10.85 -0.85
C ARG A 73 -10.96 -11.90 -1.90
N ASN A 74 -9.78 -12.50 -1.80
CA ASN A 74 -9.36 -13.57 -2.72
C ASN A 74 -10.29 -14.80 -2.61
N ASP A 75 -10.83 -15.06 -1.42
CA ASP A 75 -11.82 -16.11 -1.17
C ASP A 75 -13.26 -15.70 -1.55
N GLY A 76 -13.46 -14.56 -2.21
CA GLY A 76 -14.78 -14.05 -2.62
C GLY A 76 -15.63 -13.48 -1.47
N SER A 77 -15.04 -13.28 -0.29
CA SER A 77 -15.77 -12.74 0.87
C SER A 77 -15.90 -11.22 0.80
N PRO A 78 -17.10 -10.65 1.08
CA PRO A 78 -17.31 -9.20 1.13
C PRO A 78 -16.77 -8.57 2.44
N PHE A 79 -15.73 -9.16 3.04
CA PHE A 79 -15.17 -8.71 4.32
C PHE A 79 -14.54 -7.32 4.17
N TYR A 80 -15.34 -6.30 4.43
CA TYR A 80 -14.91 -4.91 4.52
C TYR A 80 -14.81 -4.50 5.99
N TYR A 81 -13.61 -4.16 6.42
CA TYR A 81 -13.34 -3.82 7.80
C TYR A 81 -12.44 -2.58 7.85
N ARG A 82 -12.93 -1.47 8.41
CA ARG A 82 -12.22 -0.18 8.44
C ARG A 82 -10.77 -0.28 8.98
N PRO A 83 -10.47 -1.09 10.01
CA PRO A 83 -9.10 -1.32 10.45
C PRO A 83 -8.17 -1.97 9.42
N ALA A 84 -8.69 -2.60 8.36
CA ALA A 84 -7.90 -3.14 7.25
C ALA A 84 -7.39 -2.09 6.24
N PHE A 85 -7.67 -0.82 6.52
CA PHE A 85 -7.11 0.35 5.85
C PHE A 85 -6.38 1.22 6.88
N PRO A 86 -5.16 0.82 7.29
CA PRO A 86 -4.37 1.56 8.28
C PRO A 86 -4.01 2.95 7.77
N THR A 87 -3.76 3.88 8.69
CA THR A 87 -3.34 5.23 8.36
C THR A 87 -2.00 5.55 9.02
N HIS A 88 -1.21 6.40 8.37
CA HIS A 88 0.03 6.94 8.88
C HIS A 88 0.06 8.45 8.61
N TYR A 89 0.04 9.25 9.66
CA TYR A 89 -0.15 10.70 9.54
C TYR A 89 1.16 11.49 9.47
N ALA A 90 2.27 10.93 9.92
CA ALA A 90 3.53 11.66 9.91
C ALA A 90 4.04 11.84 8.47
N SER A 91 4.40 13.09 8.14
CA SER A 91 5.03 13.45 6.87
C SER A 91 4.19 13.21 5.60
N VAL A 92 2.87 13.10 5.73
CA VAL A 92 1.94 12.97 4.60
C VAL A 92 1.06 14.23 4.50
N PRO A 93 1.14 15.01 3.40
CA PRO A 93 0.27 16.17 3.16
C PRO A 93 -1.21 15.77 3.11
N SER A 94 -2.10 16.73 3.41
CA SER A 94 -3.55 16.58 3.27
C SER A 94 -4.02 16.48 1.81
N GLY A 95 -5.33 16.31 1.60
CA GLY A 95 -5.94 16.18 0.28
C GLY A 95 -5.58 14.86 -0.42
N ARG A 96 -5.66 14.84 -1.76
CA ARG A 96 -5.44 13.61 -2.56
C ARG A 96 -4.00 13.10 -2.56
N VAL A 97 -3.07 14.03 -2.24
CA VAL A 97 -1.82 13.79 -1.49
C VAL A 97 -1.81 12.47 -0.71
N TRP A 98 -2.59 12.56 0.35
CA TRP A 98 -2.75 11.58 1.40
C TRP A 98 -3.25 10.24 0.86
N SER A 99 -4.29 10.30 0.03
CA SER A 99 -4.96 9.13 -0.54
C SER A 99 -4.00 8.31 -1.40
N LEU A 100 -3.22 8.96 -2.25
CA LEU A 100 -2.21 8.31 -3.09
C LEU A 100 -1.10 7.65 -2.26
N VAL A 101 -0.53 8.37 -1.28
CA VAL A 101 0.56 7.84 -0.45
C VAL A 101 0.12 6.62 0.34
N HIS A 102 -1.10 6.64 0.90
CA HIS A 102 -1.65 5.48 1.60
C HIS A 102 -1.95 4.33 0.64
N GLY A 103 -2.42 4.63 -0.57
CA GLY A 103 -2.63 3.64 -1.63
C GLY A 103 -1.35 2.91 -2.04
N ILE A 104 -0.26 3.67 -2.24
CA ILE A 104 1.09 3.16 -2.50
C ILE A 104 1.57 2.33 -1.31
N THR A 105 1.55 2.90 -0.10
CA THR A 105 2.02 2.22 1.12
C THR A 105 1.33 0.87 1.35
N ARG A 106 0.00 0.82 1.13
CA ARG A 106 -0.78 -0.42 1.24
C ARG A 106 -0.35 -1.47 0.22
N GLN A 107 -0.01 -1.04 -1.00
CA GLN A 107 0.41 -1.95 -2.06
C GLN A 107 1.85 -2.43 -1.86
N GLU A 108 2.74 -1.55 -1.43
CA GLU A 108 4.18 -1.81 -1.28
C GLU A 108 4.49 -2.76 -0.12
N SER A 109 3.99 -2.47 1.07
CA SER A 109 4.39 -3.18 2.29
C SER A 109 3.23 -3.72 3.10
N SER A 110 2.00 -3.44 2.68
CA SER A 110 0.82 -3.60 3.54
C SER A 110 0.96 -2.84 4.88
N PHE A 111 1.76 -1.76 4.95
CA PHE A 111 2.14 -1.04 6.18
C PHE A 111 3.15 -1.77 7.09
N ASP A 112 3.82 -2.83 6.61
CA ASP A 112 4.99 -3.38 7.31
C ASP A 112 6.14 -2.35 7.30
N ARG A 113 6.58 -1.99 8.50
CA ARG A 113 7.57 -0.91 8.72
C ARG A 113 8.99 -1.32 8.40
N SER A 114 9.29 -2.62 8.46
CA SER A 114 10.66 -3.15 8.44
C SER A 114 10.97 -4.03 7.24
N VAL A 115 9.99 -4.30 6.38
CA VAL A 115 10.15 -5.23 5.26
C VAL A 115 11.25 -4.77 4.29
N VAL A 116 12.07 -5.72 3.87
CA VAL A 116 13.09 -5.57 2.84
C VAL A 116 12.77 -6.54 1.70
N SER A 117 12.62 -6.04 0.48
CA SER A 117 12.41 -6.91 -0.69
C SER A 117 13.68 -7.64 -1.07
N HIS A 118 13.53 -8.69 -1.87
CA HIS A 118 14.67 -9.41 -2.45
C HIS A 118 15.58 -8.51 -3.30
N ALA A 119 15.01 -7.51 -3.95
CA ALA A 119 15.75 -6.51 -4.73
C ALA A 119 16.39 -5.40 -3.86
N GLY A 120 16.11 -5.37 -2.55
CA GLY A 120 16.67 -4.40 -1.61
C GLY A 120 15.84 -3.14 -1.37
N ALA A 121 14.58 -3.12 -1.81
CA ALA A 121 13.63 -2.05 -1.48
C ALA A 121 13.22 -2.14 0.00
N ARG A 122 13.06 -0.99 0.68
CA ARG A 122 13.01 -0.96 2.16
C ARG A 122 11.81 -0.18 2.71
N GLY A 123 11.24 -0.74 3.78
CA GLY A 123 10.24 -0.09 4.64
C GLY A 123 8.86 0.04 4.01
N MET A 124 8.04 0.91 4.61
CA MET A 124 6.61 1.04 4.32
C MET A 124 6.31 1.39 2.85
N MET A 125 7.13 2.25 2.24
CA MET A 125 6.96 2.70 0.86
C MET A 125 7.96 2.05 -0.11
N GLN A 126 8.66 0.99 0.35
CA GLN A 126 9.58 0.18 -0.45
C GLN A 126 10.55 1.01 -1.31
N LEU A 127 11.30 1.89 -0.67
CA LEU A 127 12.28 2.72 -1.38
C LEU A 127 13.55 1.93 -1.67
N MET A 128 14.02 2.01 -2.91
CA MET A 128 15.37 1.61 -3.26
C MET A 128 16.39 2.57 -2.60
N PRO A 129 17.55 2.07 -2.14
CA PRO A 129 18.57 2.90 -1.48
C PRO A 129 18.96 4.16 -2.27
N GLY A 130 19.16 4.03 -3.59
CA GLY A 130 19.50 5.17 -4.45
C GLY A 130 18.39 6.20 -4.55
N THR A 131 17.13 5.76 -4.67
CA THR A 131 15.97 6.66 -4.64
C THR A 131 15.88 7.38 -3.31
N ALA A 132 16.02 6.66 -2.19
CA ALA A 132 15.97 7.25 -0.86
C ALA A 132 17.05 8.31 -0.62
N ASP A 133 18.28 8.05 -1.08
CA ASP A 133 19.38 9.01 -1.02
C ASP A 133 19.09 10.27 -1.85
N GLU A 134 18.60 10.10 -3.09
CA GLU A 134 18.16 11.21 -3.95
C GLU A 134 17.07 12.06 -3.26
N GLU A 135 16.04 11.43 -2.69
CA GLU A 135 14.97 12.14 -1.98
C GLU A 135 15.49 12.87 -0.72
N ALA A 136 16.38 12.22 0.04
CA ALA A 136 16.92 12.78 1.27
C ALA A 136 17.70 14.06 0.96
N ARG A 137 18.58 14.02 -0.05
CA ARG A 137 19.35 15.20 -0.49
C ARG A 137 18.44 16.34 -0.94
N LYS A 138 17.42 16.04 -1.76
CA LYS A 138 16.46 17.06 -2.23
C LYS A 138 15.64 17.69 -1.10
N ALA A 139 15.38 16.93 -0.05
CA ALA A 139 14.66 17.40 1.13
C ALA A 139 15.58 18.10 2.16
N GLY A 140 16.89 18.18 1.92
CA GLY A 140 17.86 18.69 2.90
C GLY A 140 17.99 17.79 4.14
N MET A 141 17.64 16.51 4.03
CA MET A 141 17.70 15.54 5.11
C MET A 141 18.98 14.68 4.98
N GLY A 142 19.56 14.27 6.11
CA GLY A 142 20.63 13.28 6.10
C GLY A 142 20.14 11.92 5.58
N TYR A 143 20.87 11.32 4.65
CA TYR A 143 20.60 9.96 4.19
C TYR A 143 21.00 8.94 5.26
N SER A 144 20.11 7.99 5.56
CA SER A 144 20.41 6.86 6.45
C SER A 144 19.68 5.60 5.99
N LEU A 145 20.47 4.61 5.56
CA LEU A 145 19.94 3.32 5.09
C LEU A 145 19.15 2.59 6.18
N GLY A 146 19.66 2.57 7.43
CA GLY A 146 19.01 1.89 8.54
C GLY A 146 17.67 2.51 8.93
N ARG A 147 17.54 3.83 8.83
CA ARG A 147 16.29 4.55 9.11
C ARG A 147 15.16 4.19 8.15
N LEU A 148 15.46 3.68 6.95
CA LEU A 148 14.42 3.21 6.03
C LEU A 148 13.58 2.07 6.61
N THR A 149 14.09 1.31 7.57
CA THR A 149 13.39 0.18 8.22
C THR A 149 13.14 0.39 9.71
N SER A 150 13.89 1.28 10.37
CA SER A 150 13.72 1.57 11.80
C SER A 150 12.85 2.80 12.10
N ASP A 151 12.73 3.72 11.13
CA ASP A 151 11.99 4.98 11.27
C ASP A 151 10.92 5.09 10.17
N PRO A 152 9.67 4.66 10.45
CA PRO A 152 8.60 4.72 9.45
C PRO A 152 8.30 6.14 8.99
N ASN A 153 8.46 7.16 9.86
CA ASN A 153 8.20 8.54 9.50
C ASN A 153 9.22 9.04 8.47
N TYR A 154 10.49 8.64 8.63
CA TYR A 154 11.54 8.92 7.65
C TYR A 154 11.27 8.24 6.31
N ASN A 155 10.94 6.94 6.33
CA ASN A 155 10.63 6.19 5.11
C ASN A 155 9.42 6.80 4.36
N VAL A 156 8.34 7.10 5.08
CA VAL A 156 7.13 7.69 4.49
C VAL A 156 7.37 9.12 4.01
N ALA A 157 8.18 9.93 4.72
CA ALA A 157 8.55 11.27 4.26
C ALA A 157 9.25 11.23 2.90
N LEU A 158 10.27 10.38 2.76
CA LEU A 158 11.01 10.23 1.51
C LEU A 158 10.11 9.68 0.39
N GLY A 159 9.30 8.66 0.68
CA GLY A 159 8.41 8.06 -0.32
C GLY A 159 7.30 9.03 -0.76
N THR A 160 6.81 9.85 0.16
CA THR A 160 5.86 10.93 -0.16
C THR A 160 6.49 11.97 -1.08
N ASN A 161 7.73 12.39 -0.82
CA ASN A 161 8.46 13.31 -1.69
C ASN A 161 8.66 12.71 -3.08
N HIS A 162 9.02 11.43 -3.15
CA HIS A 162 9.15 10.71 -4.42
C HIS A 162 7.84 10.69 -5.20
N ALA A 163 6.75 10.26 -4.56
CA ALA A 163 5.43 10.18 -5.18
C ALA A 163 4.94 11.55 -5.67
N ARG A 164 5.13 12.61 -4.87
CA ARG A 164 4.81 13.99 -5.27
C ARG A 164 5.61 14.47 -6.47
N ARG A 165 6.91 14.18 -6.51
CA ARG A 165 7.75 14.55 -7.65
C ARG A 165 7.27 13.85 -8.92
N LEU A 166 6.96 12.57 -8.84
CA LEU A 166 6.44 11.81 -9.97
C LEU A 166 5.08 12.37 -10.42
N LEU A 167 4.19 12.68 -9.49
CA LEU A 167 2.91 13.31 -9.80
C LEU A 167 3.09 14.65 -10.52
N GLY A 168 4.01 15.50 -10.05
CA GLY A 168 4.36 16.76 -10.71
C GLY A 168 5.00 16.56 -12.08
N ARG A 169 5.87 15.55 -12.25
CA ARG A 169 6.52 15.22 -13.53
C ARG A 169 5.52 14.85 -14.63
N TYR A 170 4.38 14.28 -14.24
CA TYR A 170 3.34 13.84 -15.16
C TYR A 170 2.08 14.71 -15.08
N ASP A 171 2.24 16.00 -14.74
CA ASP A 171 1.18 17.02 -14.75
C ASP A 171 -0.08 16.62 -13.95
N GLY A 172 0.11 15.95 -12.81
CA GLY A 172 -1.00 15.48 -11.97
C GLY A 172 -1.65 14.18 -12.44
N ASN A 173 -1.12 13.51 -13.47
CA ASN A 173 -1.63 12.22 -13.92
C ASN A 173 -1.20 11.08 -12.98
N TYR A 174 -2.14 10.60 -12.17
CA TYR A 174 -1.90 9.53 -11.19
C TYR A 174 -1.49 8.20 -11.84
N VAL A 175 -2.08 7.84 -12.99
CA VAL A 175 -1.76 6.57 -13.70
C VAL A 175 -0.27 6.54 -14.08
N LEU A 176 0.22 7.61 -14.72
CA LEU A 176 1.62 7.71 -15.11
C LEU A 176 2.55 7.80 -13.90
N ALA A 177 2.18 8.57 -12.88
CA ALA A 177 2.96 8.72 -11.66
C ALA A 177 3.12 7.40 -10.90
N VAL A 178 2.03 6.64 -10.74
CA VAL A 178 2.04 5.32 -10.09
C VAL A 178 2.82 4.30 -10.91
N ALA A 179 2.64 4.29 -12.24
CA ALA A 179 3.44 3.44 -13.11
C ALA A 179 4.94 3.76 -13.00
N ALA A 180 5.29 5.04 -12.90
CA ALA A 180 6.68 5.48 -12.77
C ALA A 180 7.28 5.21 -11.39
N TYR A 181 6.45 5.14 -10.34
CA TYR A 181 6.88 4.77 -9.00
C TYR A 181 7.41 3.33 -9.00
N ASN A 182 6.69 2.42 -9.66
CA ASN A 182 7.05 1.00 -9.72
C ASN A 182 8.09 0.67 -10.80
N ALA A 183 7.92 1.19 -12.02
CA ALA A 183 8.76 0.82 -13.16
C ALA A 183 9.83 1.86 -13.53
N GLY A 184 9.84 3.02 -12.86
CA GLY A 184 10.73 4.13 -13.15
C GLY A 184 10.26 5.03 -14.31
N PRO A 185 10.56 6.34 -14.28
CA PRO A 185 10.14 7.28 -15.32
C PRO A 185 10.63 6.94 -16.73
N GLY A 186 11.80 6.32 -16.85
CA GLY A 186 12.39 5.94 -18.14
C GLY A 186 11.53 4.94 -18.90
N ASN A 187 10.96 3.95 -18.21
CA ASN A 187 10.06 2.98 -18.82
C ASN A 187 8.72 3.60 -19.20
N VAL A 188 8.15 4.40 -18.29
CA VAL A 188 6.89 5.12 -18.57
C VAL A 188 7.00 6.04 -19.78
N ASN A 189 8.12 6.76 -19.94
CA ASN A 189 8.34 7.62 -21.09
C ASN A 189 8.43 6.82 -22.41
N LYS A 190 9.02 5.62 -22.39
CA LYS A 190 9.02 4.73 -23.56
C LYS A 190 7.60 4.27 -23.90
N TRP A 191 6.78 3.96 -22.90
CA TRP A 191 5.39 3.55 -23.11
C TRP A 191 4.52 4.70 -23.63
N ILE A 192 4.70 5.91 -23.12
CA ILE A 192 4.06 7.13 -23.66
C ILE A 192 4.42 7.32 -25.13
N ALA A 193 5.71 7.19 -25.48
CA ALA A 193 6.15 7.33 -26.87
C ALA A 193 5.54 6.25 -27.79
N ARG A 194 5.34 5.02 -27.27
CA ARG A 194 4.85 3.88 -28.05
C ARG A 194 3.33 3.85 -28.19
N TYR A 195 2.59 4.17 -27.14
CA TYR A 195 1.13 3.99 -27.07
C TYR A 195 0.35 5.32 -27.09
N GLY A 196 1.06 6.44 -27.11
CA GLY A 196 0.50 7.78 -26.98
C GLY A 196 0.42 8.26 -25.53
N ASP A 197 0.18 9.56 -25.38
CA ASP A 197 0.15 10.24 -24.08
C ASP A 197 -1.29 10.32 -23.53
N PRO A 198 -1.62 9.58 -22.46
CA PRO A 198 -2.97 9.56 -21.90
C PRO A 198 -3.41 10.91 -21.31
N ARG A 199 -2.49 11.87 -21.12
CA ARG A 199 -2.82 13.23 -20.68
C ARG A 199 -3.51 14.08 -21.75
N ARG A 200 -3.35 13.71 -23.02
CA ARG A 200 -3.87 14.51 -24.16
C ARG A 200 -5.33 14.22 -24.51
N GLY A 201 -5.96 13.25 -23.84
CA GLY A 201 -7.37 12.89 -24.04
C GLY A 201 -7.69 12.11 -25.32
N ASN A 202 -6.72 11.90 -26.20
CA ASN A 202 -6.87 11.10 -27.42
C ASN A 202 -6.51 9.61 -27.23
N VAL A 203 -6.07 9.22 -26.04
CA VAL A 203 -5.76 7.85 -25.67
C VAL A 203 -6.67 7.44 -24.51
N ASP A 204 -7.39 6.33 -24.66
CA ASP A 204 -8.16 5.77 -23.55
C ASP A 204 -7.21 5.26 -22.46
N VAL A 205 -7.37 5.80 -21.25
CA VAL A 205 -6.47 5.52 -20.12
C VAL A 205 -6.54 4.06 -19.66
N LEU A 206 -7.71 3.41 -19.76
CA LEU A 206 -7.85 2.00 -19.38
C LEU A 206 -7.08 1.12 -20.36
N ARG A 207 -7.25 1.36 -21.67
CA ARG A 207 -6.45 0.71 -22.71
C ARG A 207 -4.96 0.96 -22.52
N TRP A 208 -4.56 2.18 -22.15
CA TRP A 208 -3.14 2.48 -21.88
C TRP A 208 -2.59 1.66 -20.72
N ILE A 209 -3.34 1.52 -19.62
CA ILE A 209 -2.96 0.66 -18.48
C ILE A 209 -2.80 -0.79 -18.96
N GLU A 210 -3.76 -1.31 -19.73
CA GLU A 210 -3.69 -2.68 -20.25
C GLU A 210 -2.54 -2.93 -21.24
N GLN A 211 -1.97 -1.87 -21.82
CA GLN A 211 -0.81 -1.96 -22.71
C GLN A 211 0.54 -1.94 -21.97
N ILE A 212 0.56 -1.67 -20.66
CA ILE A 212 1.81 -1.72 -19.86
C ILE A 212 2.44 -3.11 -20.01
N PRO A 213 3.67 -3.24 -20.56
CA PRO A 213 4.27 -4.56 -20.85
C PRO A 213 4.61 -5.37 -19.61
N PHE A 214 4.94 -4.70 -18.51
CA PHE A 214 5.26 -5.35 -17.24
C PHE A 214 3.96 -5.73 -16.54
N MET A 215 3.63 -7.02 -16.51
CA MET A 215 2.41 -7.53 -15.86
C MET A 215 2.33 -7.11 -14.39
N GLU A 216 3.47 -7.13 -13.68
CA GLU A 216 3.57 -6.65 -12.30
C GLU A 216 3.16 -5.18 -12.19
N THR A 217 3.76 -4.30 -13.01
CA THR A 217 3.45 -2.87 -13.01
C THR A 217 2.00 -2.60 -13.39
N ARG A 218 1.44 -3.34 -14.35
CA ARG A 218 0.03 -3.21 -14.72
C ARG A 218 -0.90 -3.47 -13.54
N GLY A 219 -0.71 -4.61 -12.87
CA GLY A 219 -1.48 -4.96 -11.68
C GLY A 219 -1.21 -4.01 -10.51
N TYR A 220 0.02 -3.52 -10.38
CA TYR A 220 0.39 -2.52 -9.37
C TYR A 220 -0.40 -1.22 -9.57
N VAL A 221 -0.46 -0.70 -10.80
CA VAL A 221 -1.21 0.53 -11.12
C VAL A 221 -2.68 0.38 -10.73
N GLN A 222 -3.34 -0.69 -11.17
CA GLN A 222 -4.75 -0.95 -10.83
C GLN A 222 -4.97 -0.97 -9.31
N ARG A 223 -4.15 -1.75 -8.58
CA ARG A 223 -4.28 -1.90 -7.12
C ARG A 223 -4.01 -0.61 -6.35
N VAL A 224 -3.02 0.18 -6.74
CA VAL A 224 -2.73 1.46 -6.07
C VAL A 224 -3.86 2.44 -6.29
N LEU A 225 -4.42 2.54 -7.49
CA LEU A 225 -5.52 3.47 -7.78
C LEU A 225 -6.80 3.06 -7.04
N GLU A 226 -7.11 1.75 -6.99
CA GLU A 226 -8.20 1.22 -6.16
C GLU A 226 -8.00 1.55 -4.67
N ASN A 227 -6.82 1.26 -4.12
CA ASN A 227 -6.52 1.59 -2.73
C ASN A 227 -6.63 3.10 -2.48
N SER A 228 -6.12 3.92 -3.40
CA SER A 228 -6.16 5.38 -3.30
C SER A 228 -7.59 5.88 -3.28
N ALA A 229 -8.50 5.32 -4.09
CA ALA A 229 -9.92 5.67 -4.07
C ALA A 229 -10.58 5.32 -2.72
N VAL A 230 -10.26 4.17 -2.12
CA VAL A 230 -10.78 3.82 -0.78
C VAL A 230 -10.26 4.78 0.29
N TYR A 231 -8.97 5.12 0.26
CA TYR A 231 -8.42 6.13 1.17
C TYR A 231 -9.04 7.51 0.94
N ASP A 232 -9.33 7.89 -0.31
CA ASP A 232 -10.01 9.15 -0.62
C ASP A 232 -11.41 9.21 0.01
N GLN A 233 -12.15 8.09 0.04
CA GLN A 233 -13.45 8.02 0.73
C GLN A 233 -13.32 8.18 2.25
N MET A 234 -12.20 7.78 2.83
CA MET A 234 -11.91 7.93 4.24
C MET A 234 -11.37 9.33 4.59
N ASN A 235 -10.95 10.09 3.59
CA ASN A 235 -10.35 11.40 3.76
C ASN A 235 -11.44 12.48 3.78
N SER A 236 -11.71 13.05 4.97
CA SER A 236 -12.72 14.09 5.15
C SER A 236 -12.42 15.40 4.42
N SER A 237 -11.18 15.59 3.94
CA SER A 237 -10.76 16.79 3.20
C SER A 237 -11.08 16.74 1.69
N THR A 238 -11.58 15.62 1.17
CA THR A 238 -11.88 15.45 -0.26
C THR A 238 -13.38 15.33 -0.51
N GLN A 239 -13.92 16.20 -1.36
CA GLN A 239 -15.28 16.05 -1.90
C GLN A 239 -15.21 15.20 -3.19
N ASN A 240 -16.11 14.22 -3.33
CA ASN A 240 -16.21 13.29 -4.48
C ASN A 240 -15.03 12.30 -4.63
N ALA A 241 -14.95 11.34 -3.72
CA ALA A 241 -14.03 10.22 -3.78
C ALA A 241 -14.48 9.17 -4.81
N ASN A 242 -13.96 9.25 -6.03
CA ASN A 242 -14.24 8.31 -7.11
C ASN A 242 -12.94 7.93 -7.85
N LEU A 243 -12.80 6.63 -8.16
CA LEU A 243 -11.73 6.09 -9.00
C LEU A 243 -11.57 6.83 -10.34
N SER A 244 -12.67 7.32 -10.93
CA SER A 244 -12.63 8.09 -12.18
C SER A 244 -11.70 9.30 -12.11
N HIS A 245 -11.58 9.95 -10.93
CA HIS A 245 -10.65 11.05 -10.75
C HIS A 245 -9.19 10.59 -10.87
N PHE A 246 -8.84 9.48 -10.21
CA PHE A 246 -7.48 8.91 -10.27
C PHE A 246 -7.13 8.39 -11.67
N LEU A 247 -8.14 8.03 -12.47
CA LEU A 247 -7.98 7.70 -13.89
C LEU A 247 -7.84 8.94 -14.80
N GLY A 248 -7.96 10.16 -14.25
CA GLY A 248 -7.96 11.39 -15.05
C GLY A 248 -9.21 11.55 -15.92
N LYS A 249 -10.29 10.83 -15.62
CA LYS A 249 -11.57 10.93 -16.33
C LYS A 249 -12.40 12.06 -15.72
N SER A 250 -12.95 12.92 -16.58
CA SER A 250 -13.82 14.03 -16.20
C SER A 250 -15.29 13.62 -15.96
N ARG A 251 -15.65 12.36 -16.18
CA ARG A 251 -16.98 11.80 -15.90
C ARG A 251 -16.88 10.45 -15.18
N PRO A 252 -17.76 10.17 -14.19
CA PRO A 252 -17.94 8.82 -13.67
C PRO A 252 -18.34 7.87 -14.79
N GLY A 253 -17.77 6.67 -14.78
CA GLY A 253 -18.14 5.56 -15.67
C GLY A 253 -18.29 4.29 -14.86
#